data_AF-A0A0R2SA54-F1
#
_entry.id   AF-A0A0R2SA54-F1
#
_cell.length_a   1.000
_cell.length_b   1.000
_cell.length_c   1.000
_cell.angle_alpha   90.00
_cell.angle_beta   90.00
_cell.angle_gamma   90.00
#
_symmetry.space_group_name_H-M   'P 1'
#
loop_
_entity.id
_entity.type
_entity.pdbx_description
1 polymer ?
#
loop_
_entity_poly.entity_id
_entity_poly.type
_entity_poly.pdbx_seq_one_letter_code
_entity_poly.pdbx_strand_id
1 'polypeptide(L)'
;MEIKAEANALLSQIRDYQSKITDARTSESTESGAVGNRTNFGAEMSRLLSDTLSSVTEAQSSAYNLSNAYQAGEDVALTEVVLEMQKSSLAFEATLQVRNKVLQAYEQVMNMPV
;
A
#
# COMPACT_ATOMS: atom_id res chain seq x y z
N MET A 1 25.04 47.37 28.71
CA MET A 1 24.07 47.67 27.63
C MET A 1 23.93 46.42 26.74
N GLU A 2 23.76 45.23 27.34
CA GLU A 2 23.87 43.94 26.61
C GLU A 2 22.55 43.12 26.62
N ILE A 3 21.66 43.38 27.58
CA ILE A 3 20.40 42.61 27.75
C ILE A 3 19.36 42.90 26.64
N LYS A 4 19.44 44.07 25.98
CA LYS A 4 18.51 44.43 24.88
C LYS A 4 18.88 43.75 23.55
N ALA A 5 20.11 43.28 23.39
CA ALA A 5 20.57 42.64 22.16
C ALA A 5 20.09 41.17 22.07
N GLU A 6 20.09 40.46 23.20
CA GLU A 6 19.64 39.07 23.28
C GLU A 6 18.14 38.92 23.00
N ALA A 7 17.32 39.86 23.48
CA ALA A 7 15.88 39.86 23.22
C ALA A 7 15.55 40.01 21.72
N ASN A 8 16.30 40.85 21.00
CA ASN A 8 16.15 41.02 19.55
C ASN A 8 16.67 39.81 18.77
N ALA A 9 17.75 39.17 19.24
CA ALA A 9 18.28 37.95 18.63
C ALA A 9 17.30 36.78 18.75
N LEU A 10 16.65 36.63 19.90
CA LEU A 10 15.62 35.62 20.15
C LEU A 10 14.35 35.88 19.31
N LEU A 11 13.98 37.15 19.13
CA LEU A 11 12.88 37.56 18.27
C LEU A 11 13.17 37.29 16.78
N SER A 12 14.41 37.47 16.34
CA SER A 12 14.86 37.08 15.00
C SER A 12 14.79 35.56 14.81
N GLN A 13 15.23 34.79 15.80
CA GLN A 13 15.20 33.33 15.76
C GLN A 13 13.76 32.77 15.66
N ILE A 14 12.80 33.39 16.34
CA ILE A 14 11.38 33.01 16.23
C ILE A 14 10.85 33.29 14.82
N ARG A 15 11.23 34.43 14.22
CA ARG A 15 10.79 34.80 12.87
C ARG A 15 11.37 33.86 11.80
N ASP A 16 12.62 33.42 11.97
CA ASP A 16 13.24 32.42 11.09
C ASP A 16 12.57 31.04 11.21
N TYR A 17 12.16 30.64 12.42
CA TYR A 17 11.39 29.41 12.62
C TYR A 17 9.98 29.50 12.01
N GLN A 18 9.32 30.65 12.09
CA GLN A 18 8.02 30.87 11.46
C GLN A 18 8.07 30.79 9.92
N SER A 19 9.15 31.30 9.30
CA SER A 19 9.36 31.17 7.85
C SER A 19 9.53 29.72 7.43
N LYS A 20 10.36 28.95 8.14
CA LYS A 20 10.60 27.52 7.83
C LYS A 20 9.34 26.65 7.95
N ILE A 21 8.45 26.96 8.89
CA ILE A 21 7.16 26.25 9.04
C ILE A 21 6.20 26.61 7.89
N THR A 22 6.24 27.85 7.40
CA THR A 22 5.40 28.30 6.30
C THR A 22 5.85 27.68 4.97
N ASP A 23 7.16 27.64 4.72
CA ASP A 23 7.74 27.01 3.52
C ASP A 23 7.48 25.49 3.47
N ALA A 24 7.56 24.80 4.61
CA ALA A 24 7.22 23.38 4.71
C ALA A 24 5.73 23.12 4.41
N ARG A 25 4.83 24.01 4.85
CA ARG A 25 3.38 23.93 4.55
C ARG A 25 3.04 24.21 3.09
N THR A 26 3.80 25.10 2.43
CA THR A 26 3.62 25.36 0.99
C THR A 26 4.21 24.25 0.12
N SER A 27 5.22 23.52 0.61
CA SER A 27 5.78 22.37 -0.10
C SER A 27 4.86 21.14 -0.08
N GLU A 28 4.01 20.97 0.94
CA GLU A 28 2.97 19.94 0.98
C GLU A 28 1.73 20.27 0.12
N SER A 29 1.57 21.51 -0.34
CA SER A 29 0.37 21.94 -1.09
C SER A 29 0.56 22.00 -2.62
N THR A 30 1.72 21.56 -3.15
CA THR A 30 1.98 21.55 -4.61
C THR A 30 1.72 20.19 -5.30
N GLU A 31 1.26 19.15 -4.59
CA GLU A 31 0.81 17.90 -5.23
C GLU A 31 -0.71 17.81 -5.50
N SER A 32 -1.43 18.94 -5.52
CA SER A 32 -2.80 18.99 -6.05
C SER A 32 -2.77 19.41 -7.52
N GLY A 33 -2.29 18.50 -8.37
CA GLY A 33 -2.17 18.70 -9.81
C GLY A 33 -2.34 17.42 -10.63
N ALA A 34 -3.29 16.54 -10.26
CA ALA A 34 -3.64 15.37 -11.07
C ALA A 34 -5.12 14.98 -10.98
N VAL A 35 -6.03 15.93 -11.20
CA VAL A 35 -7.42 15.61 -11.57
C VAL A 35 -7.43 15.23 -13.06
N GLY A 36 -6.84 14.08 -13.39
CA GLY A 36 -6.72 13.60 -14.78
C GLY A 36 -6.93 12.10 -14.98
N ASN A 37 -6.95 11.28 -13.92
CA ASN A 37 -6.88 9.82 -14.07
C ASN A 37 -8.14 9.05 -13.61
N ARG A 38 -9.28 9.72 -13.40
CA ARG A 38 -10.54 9.08 -12.99
C ARG A 38 -11.06 8.06 -14.00
N THR A 39 -10.70 8.19 -15.27
CA THR A 39 -11.05 7.25 -16.35
C THR A 39 -10.16 6.01 -16.41
N ASN A 40 -9.00 5.99 -15.72
CA ASN A 40 -8.07 4.86 -15.75
C ASN A 40 -8.09 4.02 -14.46
N PHE A 41 -8.65 4.53 -13.36
CA PHE A 41 -8.71 3.80 -12.08
C PHE A 41 -9.38 2.41 -12.22
N GLY A 42 -10.50 2.32 -12.95
CA GLY A 42 -11.18 1.04 -13.17
C GLY A 42 -10.36 0.03 -13.99
N ALA A 43 -9.60 0.50 -14.99
CA ALA A 43 -8.76 -0.35 -15.83
C ALA A 43 -7.46 -0.77 -15.10
N GLU A 44 -6.84 0.14 -14.36
CA GLU A 44 -5.69 -0.15 -13.48
C GLU A 44 -6.09 -1.16 -12.39
N MET A 45 -7.25 -0.96 -11.76
CA MET A 45 -7.80 -1.85 -10.75
C MET A 45 -8.14 -3.24 -11.31
N SER A 46 -8.77 -3.30 -12.50
CA SER A 46 -9.04 -4.58 -13.18
C SER A 46 -7.75 -5.35 -13.45
N ARG A 47 -6.69 -4.67 -13.89
CA ARG A 47 -5.38 -5.28 -14.12
C ARG A 47 -4.78 -5.82 -12.83
N LEU A 48 -4.76 -5.03 -11.76
CA LEU A 48 -4.24 -5.46 -10.46
C LEU A 48 -5.04 -6.62 -9.87
N LEU A 49 -6.37 -6.63 -10.03
CA LEU A 49 -7.22 -7.73 -9.57
C LEU A 49 -6.97 -9.02 -10.36
N SER A 50 -6.80 -8.92 -11.69
CA SER A 50 -6.43 -10.07 -12.52
C SER A 50 -5.05 -10.61 -12.16
N ASP A 51 -4.08 -9.74 -11.91
CA ASP A 51 -2.71 -10.10 -11.54
C ASP A 51 -2.65 -10.79 -10.17
N THR A 52 -3.31 -10.21 -9.16
CA THR A 52 -3.43 -10.84 -7.83
C THR A 52 -4.14 -12.19 -7.87
N LEU A 53 -5.21 -12.33 -8.66
CA LEU A 53 -5.89 -13.62 -8.82
C LEU A 53 -4.99 -14.66 -9.49
N SER A 54 -4.17 -14.25 -10.46
CA SER A 54 -3.16 -15.11 -11.08
C SER A 54 -2.13 -15.56 -10.05
N SER A 55 -1.61 -14.63 -9.24
CA SER A 55 -0.63 -14.92 -8.19
C SER A 55 -1.16 -15.90 -7.13
N VAL A 56 -2.43 -15.80 -6.74
CA VAL A 56 -3.06 -16.75 -5.81
C VAL A 56 -3.19 -18.14 -6.44
N THR A 57 -3.54 -18.20 -7.72
CA THR A 57 -3.65 -19.45 -8.46
C THR A 57 -2.28 -20.14 -8.55
N GLU A 58 -1.21 -19.38 -8.79
CA GLU A 58 0.16 -19.88 -8.76
C GLU A 58 0.58 -20.37 -7.37
N ALA A 59 0.29 -19.60 -6.31
CA ALA A 59 0.59 -20.00 -4.94
C ALA A 59 -0.12 -21.32 -4.57
N GLN A 60 -1.40 -21.46 -4.93
CA GLN A 60 -2.15 -22.70 -4.75
C GLN A 60 -1.52 -23.87 -5.52
N SER A 61 -1.18 -23.66 -6.79
CA SER A 61 -0.54 -24.70 -7.62
C SER A 61 0.81 -25.14 -7.04
N SER A 62 1.62 -24.18 -6.57
CA SER A 62 2.90 -24.44 -5.91
C SER A 62 2.74 -25.32 -4.66
N ALA A 63 1.80 -24.97 -3.79
CA ALA A 63 1.51 -25.76 -2.59
C ALA A 63 1.02 -27.18 -2.92
N TYR A 64 0.19 -27.34 -3.96
CA TYR A 64 -0.23 -28.67 -4.43
C TYR A 64 0.95 -29.48 -4.96
N ASN A 65 1.85 -28.87 -5.73
CA ASN A 65 3.02 -29.54 -6.26
C ASN A 65 3.98 -29.98 -5.16
N LEU A 66 4.25 -29.13 -4.16
CA LEU A 66 5.07 -29.48 -3.00
C LEU A 66 4.46 -30.62 -2.19
N SER A 67 3.14 -30.61 -2.00
CA SER A 67 2.43 -31.69 -1.29
C SER A 67 2.51 -33.01 -2.04
N ASN A 68 2.41 -32.99 -3.38
CA ASN A 68 2.55 -34.18 -4.22
C ASN A 68 3.99 -34.70 -4.25
N ALA A 69 4.98 -33.81 -4.35
CA ALA A 69 6.41 -34.14 -4.29
C ALA A 69 6.77 -34.85 -2.97
N TYR A 70 6.29 -34.31 -1.85
CA TYR A 70 6.45 -34.93 -0.54
C TYR A 70 5.80 -36.32 -0.45
N GLN A 71 4.58 -36.47 -0.97
CA GLN A 71 3.89 -37.77 -1.01
C GLN A 71 4.58 -38.78 -1.95
N ALA A 72 5.22 -38.31 -3.01
CA ALA A 72 5.99 -39.12 -3.95
C ALA A 72 7.35 -39.56 -3.38
N GLY A 73 7.76 -39.04 -2.22
CA GLY A 73 9.03 -39.37 -1.57
C GLY A 73 10.23 -38.62 -2.15
N GLU A 74 10.01 -37.49 -2.83
CA GLU A 74 11.09 -36.56 -3.16
C GLU A 74 11.69 -35.93 -1.89
N ASP A 75 12.92 -35.41 -2.01
CA ASP A 75 13.70 -34.78 -0.93
C ASP A 75 13.16 -33.38 -0.58
N VAL A 76 11.86 -33.30 -0.30
CA VAL A 76 11.17 -32.10 0.16
C VAL A 76 10.96 -32.23 1.65
N ALA A 77 11.46 -31.28 2.43
CA ALA A 77 11.25 -31.30 3.87
C ALA A 77 9.77 -31.04 4.20
N LEU A 78 9.19 -31.82 5.11
CA LEU A 78 7.81 -31.59 5.59
C LEU A 78 7.59 -30.15 6.07
N THR A 79 8.62 -29.53 6.66
CA THR A 79 8.61 -28.13 7.08
C THR A 79 8.38 -27.16 5.93
N GLU A 80 8.90 -27.46 4.75
CA GLU A 80 8.74 -26.63 3.56
C GLU A 80 7.32 -26.72 3.00
N VAL A 81 6.74 -27.92 2.97
CA VAL A 81 5.32 -28.12 2.60
C VAL A 81 4.39 -27.36 3.54
N VAL A 82 4.60 -27.47 4.85
CA VAL A 82 3.77 -26.78 5.84
C VAL A 82 3.92 -25.25 5.74
N LEU A 83 5.14 -24.76 5.52
CA LEU A 83 5.38 -23.34 5.31
C LEU A 83 4.67 -22.84 4.05
N GLU A 84 4.72 -23.59 2.95
CA GLU A 84 4.08 -23.21 1.69
C GLU A 84 2.55 -23.25 1.79
N MET A 85 1.99 -24.21 2.54
CA MET A 85 0.57 -24.23 2.89
C MET A 85 0.18 -22.98 3.70
N GLN A 86 0.97 -22.59 4.69
CA GLN A 86 0.70 -21.39 5.50
C GLN A 86 0.76 -20.11 4.65
N LYS A 87 1.75 -19.98 3.77
CA LYS A 87 1.83 -18.86 2.82
C LYS A 87 0.60 -18.80 1.92
N SER A 88 0.17 -19.95 1.39
CA SER A 88 -1.02 -20.04 0.53
C SER A 88 -2.29 -19.64 1.26
N SER A 89 -2.47 -20.07 2.52
CA SER A 89 -3.60 -19.65 3.35
C SER A 89 -3.59 -18.14 3.62
N LEU A 90 -2.44 -17.57 3.96
CA LEU A 90 -2.29 -16.13 4.19
C LEU A 90 -2.55 -15.31 2.91
N ALA A 91 -2.02 -15.74 1.78
CA ALA A 91 -2.25 -15.09 0.48
C ALA A 91 -3.73 -15.14 0.08
N PHE A 92 -4.41 -16.26 0.35
CA PHE A 92 -5.84 -16.38 0.11
C PHE A 92 -6.66 -15.41 0.99
N GLU A 93 -6.34 -15.31 2.28
CA GLU A 93 -7.00 -14.37 3.19
C GLU A 93 -6.81 -12.91 2.74
N ALA A 94 -5.58 -12.54 2.38
CA ALA A 94 -5.28 -11.21 1.85
C ALA A 94 -6.11 -10.91 0.59
N THR A 95 -6.32 -11.90 -0.28
CA THR A 95 -7.12 -11.77 -1.50
C THR A 95 -8.59 -11.52 -1.21
N LEU A 96 -9.16 -12.17 -0.19
CA LEU A 96 -10.52 -11.91 0.26
C LEU A 96 -10.66 -10.46 0.77
N GLN A 97 -9.66 -9.95 1.49
CA GLN A 97 -9.66 -8.57 1.95
C GLN A 97 -9.59 -7.57 0.80
N VAL A 98 -8.72 -7.82 -0.19
CA VAL A 98 -8.63 -7.00 -1.41
C VAL A 98 -9.95 -7.01 -2.17
N ARG A 99 -10.56 -8.18 -2.39
CA ARG A 99 -11.87 -8.30 -3.04
C ARG A 99 -12.93 -7.44 -2.36
N ASN A 100 -13.03 -7.53 -1.03
CA ASN A 100 -14.01 -6.75 -0.27
C ASN A 100 -13.74 -5.24 -0.37
N LYS A 101 -12.47 -4.83 -0.35
CA LYS A 101 -12.08 -3.42 -0.51
C LYS A 101 -12.38 -2.89 -1.92
N VAL A 102 -12.20 -3.72 -2.94
CA VAL A 102 -12.52 -3.39 -4.34
C VAL A 102 -14.03 -3.19 -4.53
N LEU A 103 -14.86 -4.06 -3.94
CA LEU A 103 -16.31 -3.89 -3.97
C LEU A 103 -16.74 -2.58 -3.30
N GLN A 104 -16.17 -2.27 -2.13
CA GLN A 104 -16.42 -1.00 -1.44
C GLN A 104 -16.01 0.21 -2.27
N ALA A 105 -14.84 0.16 -2.92
CA ALA A 105 -14.35 1.25 -3.78
C ALA A 105 -15.25 1.45 -5.01
N TYR A 106 -15.74 0.36 -5.60
CA TYR A 106 -16.71 0.42 -6.70
C TYR A 106 -18.03 1.06 -6.26
N GLU A 107 -18.59 0.61 -5.13
CA GLU A 107 -19.80 1.18 -4.54
C GLU A 107 -19.62 2.67 -4.20
N GLN A 108 -18.46 3.07 -3.67
CA GLN A 108 -18.14 4.45 -3.35
C GLN A 108 -18.08 5.35 -4.59
N VAL A 109 -17.49 4.87 -5.69
CA VAL A 109 -17.44 5.62 -6.96
C VAL A 109 -18.85 5.78 -7.54
N MET A 110 -19.68 4.75 -7.44
CA MET A 110 -21.05 4.78 -7.97
C MET A 110 -22.00 5.65 -7.15
N ASN A 111 -21.82 5.70 -5.82
CA ASN A 111 -22.61 6.52 -4.91
C ASN A 111 -22.08 7.95 -4.74
N MET A 112 -20.98 8.31 -5.43
CA MET A 112 -20.49 9.69 -5.44
C MET A 112 -21.49 10.56 -6.21
N PRO A 113 -22.11 11.59 -5.59
CA PRO A 113 -22.95 12.51 -6.32
C PRO A 113 -22.10 13.24 -7.37
N VAL A 114 -22.59 13.25 -8.61
CA VAL A 114 -22.03 14.08 -9.70
C VAL A 114 -22.28 15.56 -9.46
#